data_AF-A0A3M7PA39-F1
#
_entry.id   AF-A0A3M7PA39-F1
#
_cell.length_a   1.000
_cell.length_b   1.000
_cell.length_c   1.000
_cell.angle_alpha   90.00
_cell.angle_beta   90.00
_cell.angle_gamma   90.00
#
_symmetry.space_group_name_H-M   'P 1'
#
loop_
_entity.id
_entity.type
_entity.pdbx_description
1 polymer ?
#
loop_
_entity_poly.entity_id
_entity_poly.type
_entity_poly.pdbx_seq_one_letter_code
_entity_poly.pdbx_strand_id
1 'polypeptide(L)'
;MFISCLYNLRPCNQSQWTWFYNSQCGNCFRFNSDQNSQEIQKTYQAGKYNGLMIELYVGIPEEQNTLSQTSGAHVYIDDNSIQPLFGQGVDIAPGFGTNLVLQRIKRKQMPQPYSSCIENLDTIDSFDSEYYRKVFRSNLTYRQEDCFFAFIQSEIYKNCKCDEIGSNIIPENNNPCDNFEEQNCVLAEFQRLTQSSYKNDIESLCPLECESITYGITKSTSRYPSVSYGNDLLKTKQIKALFRNRTNISIEELRENILSLNIYYEYLKQTEITENRSISWDGLVGSIGGTLGLFLGISFLSFVEIIDLLLQIVFLKCKKTTTKVFFIKKELKN
;
A
#
# COMPACT_ATOMS: atom_id res chain seq x y z
N MET A 1 16.08 24.40 -1.26
CA MET A 1 16.16 23.09 -1.94
C MET A 1 15.59 23.16 -3.35
N PHE A 2 14.32 23.54 -3.55
CA PHE A 2 13.73 23.65 -4.90
C PHE A 2 14.34 24.78 -5.73
N ILE A 3 14.86 24.43 -6.90
CA ILE A 3 15.29 25.38 -7.93
C ILE A 3 14.07 25.75 -8.78
N SER A 4 13.40 24.72 -9.32
CA SER A 4 12.21 24.85 -10.15
C SER A 4 11.22 23.72 -9.84
N CYS A 5 9.92 24.00 -9.97
CA CYS A 5 8.86 23.02 -9.86
C CYS A 5 7.73 23.38 -10.81
N LEU A 6 7.36 22.43 -11.67
CA LEU A 6 6.25 22.53 -12.60
C LEU A 6 5.36 21.29 -12.49
N TYR A 7 4.05 21.47 -12.42
CA TYR A 7 3.07 20.41 -12.56
C TYR A 7 2.12 20.76 -13.70
N ASN A 8 2.01 19.90 -14.71
CA ASN A 8 1.21 20.16 -15.91
C ASN A 8 1.57 21.52 -16.56
N LEU A 9 2.87 21.76 -16.74
CA LEU A 9 3.46 23.02 -17.23
C LEU A 9 3.13 24.30 -16.44
N ARG A 10 2.54 24.19 -15.25
CA ARG A 10 2.26 25.34 -14.38
C ARG A 10 3.20 25.34 -13.18
N PRO A 11 3.71 26.51 -12.75
CA PRO A 11 4.50 26.62 -11.51
C PRO A 11 3.76 26.01 -10.33
N CYS A 12 4.45 25.17 -9.56
CA CYS A 12 3.90 24.60 -8.34
C CYS A 12 3.66 25.70 -7.30
N ASN A 13 2.57 25.60 -6.56
CA ASN A 13 2.31 26.45 -5.40
C ASN A 13 2.94 25.83 -4.14
N GLN A 14 3.36 26.67 -3.20
CA GLN A 14 3.91 26.22 -1.92
C GLN A 14 2.89 25.40 -1.11
N SER A 15 1.60 25.71 -1.27
CA SER A 15 0.52 24.97 -0.62
C SER A 15 0.45 23.49 -1.04
N GLN A 16 0.92 23.15 -2.24
CA GLN A 16 0.89 21.79 -2.78
C GLN A 16 1.97 20.87 -2.18
N TRP A 17 2.86 21.45 -1.38
CA TRP A 17 3.96 20.76 -0.72
C TRP A 17 3.75 20.76 0.79
N THR A 18 3.73 19.58 1.39
CA THR A 18 3.71 19.42 2.85
C THR A 18 5.08 18.98 3.33
N TRP A 19 5.64 19.71 4.29
CA TRP A 19 6.89 19.32 4.94
C TRP A 19 6.61 18.34 6.07
N PHE A 20 7.47 17.34 6.20
CA PHE A 20 7.51 16.47 7.36
C PHE A 20 8.95 16.05 7.64
N TYR A 21 9.23 15.69 8.88
CA TYR A 21 10.55 15.20 9.28
C TYR A 21 10.55 13.67 9.31
N ASN A 22 11.56 13.06 8.72
CA ASN A 22 11.84 11.62 8.81
C ASN A 22 13.18 11.43 9.54
N SER A 23 13.24 10.47 10.47
CA SER A 23 14.42 10.26 11.31
C SER A 23 15.67 9.83 10.52
N GLN A 24 15.49 9.21 9.35
CA GLN A 24 16.57 8.72 8.51
C GLN A 24 16.95 9.70 7.39
N CYS A 25 15.94 10.29 6.73
CA CYS A 25 16.15 11.18 5.59
C CYS A 25 16.21 12.68 5.96
N GLY A 26 15.86 13.04 7.20
CA GLY A 26 15.79 14.43 7.64
C GLY A 26 14.56 15.15 7.09
N ASN A 27 14.77 16.27 6.39
CA ASN A 27 13.68 17.09 5.86
C ASN A 27 13.07 16.50 4.59
N CYS A 28 11.82 16.05 4.67
CA CYS A 28 11.08 15.49 3.56
C CYS A 28 9.96 16.43 3.10
N PHE A 29 9.61 16.34 1.82
CA PHE A 29 8.56 17.14 1.21
C PHE A 29 7.64 16.23 0.39
N ARG A 30 6.34 16.33 0.66
CA ARG A 30 5.30 15.56 -0.01
C ARG A 30 4.53 16.45 -0.97
N PHE A 31 4.46 16.05 -2.24
CA PHE A 31 3.60 16.68 -3.23
C PHE A 31 2.23 16.00 -3.27
N ASN A 32 1.17 16.78 -3.48
CA ASN A 32 -0.19 16.28 -3.71
C ASN A 32 -0.74 15.41 -2.56
N SER A 33 -0.74 15.98 -1.35
CA SER A 33 -1.31 15.36 -0.15
C SER A 33 -2.77 15.75 0.03
N ASP A 34 -3.60 14.85 0.59
CA ASP A 34 -4.96 15.14 1.04
C ASP A 34 -4.99 15.92 2.38
N GLN A 35 -3.84 15.98 3.05
CA GLN A 35 -3.65 16.73 4.29
C GLN A 35 -3.91 18.23 4.03
N ASN A 36 -4.71 18.84 4.91
CA ASN A 36 -5.20 20.23 4.83
C ASN A 36 -6.38 20.48 3.86
N SER A 37 -7.20 19.45 3.57
CA SER A 37 -8.42 19.62 2.75
C SER A 37 -8.16 20.19 1.35
N GLN A 38 -6.96 19.97 0.81
CA GLN A 38 -6.63 20.38 -0.55
C GLN A 38 -7.16 19.35 -1.54
N GLU A 39 -7.65 19.85 -2.68
CA GLU A 39 -8.10 18.99 -3.76
C GLU A 39 -6.91 18.24 -4.37
N ILE A 40 -6.99 16.91 -4.35
CA ILE A 40 -6.00 16.02 -4.96
C ILE A 40 -5.92 16.32 -6.46
N GLN A 41 -4.72 16.71 -6.89
CA GLN A 41 -4.41 17.02 -8.27
C GLN A 41 -4.48 15.76 -9.13
N LYS A 42 -5.20 15.87 -10.25
CA LYS A 42 -5.38 14.80 -11.24
C LYS A 42 -4.72 15.19 -12.55
N THR A 43 -4.15 14.19 -13.23
CA THR A 43 -3.66 14.37 -14.59
C THR A 43 -4.66 13.82 -15.61
N TYR A 44 -4.87 14.59 -16.68
CA TYR A 44 -5.80 14.25 -17.78
C TYR A 44 -5.06 14.01 -19.09
N GLN A 45 -3.73 14.18 -19.11
CA GLN A 45 -2.91 13.95 -20.28
C GLN A 45 -1.66 13.17 -19.88
N ALA A 46 -1.28 12.20 -20.71
CA ALA A 46 -0.05 11.45 -20.51
C ALA A 46 1.18 12.25 -20.98
N GLY A 47 2.36 11.78 -20.59
CA GLY A 47 3.64 12.29 -21.03
C GLY A 47 4.33 13.22 -20.04
N LYS A 48 5.64 13.40 -20.26
CA LYS A 48 6.56 14.09 -19.36
C LYS A 48 6.11 15.51 -18.96
N TYR A 49 5.64 16.29 -19.93
CA TYR A 49 5.25 17.68 -19.71
C TYR A 49 3.95 17.84 -18.91
N ASN A 50 3.13 16.79 -18.86
CA ASN A 50 1.85 16.76 -18.14
C ASN A 50 1.96 16.13 -16.74
N GLY A 51 3.18 15.84 -16.29
CA GLY A 51 3.49 15.33 -14.95
C GLY A 51 4.11 16.39 -14.05
N LEU A 52 4.82 15.91 -13.02
CA LEU A 52 5.59 16.70 -12.08
C LEU A 52 7.04 16.78 -12.54
N MET A 53 7.58 17.98 -12.70
CA MET A 53 8.95 18.25 -13.09
C MET A 53 9.60 19.12 -12.03
N ILE A 54 10.73 18.68 -11.48
CA ILE A 54 11.39 19.33 -10.36
C ILE A 54 12.88 19.42 -10.65
N GLU A 55 13.47 20.57 -10.35
CA GLU A 55 14.92 20.74 -10.27
C GLU A 55 15.27 21.01 -8.80
N LEU A 56 16.15 20.19 -8.24
CA LEU A 56 16.53 20.25 -6.82
C LEU A 56 18.01 20.56 -6.66
N TYR A 57 18.31 21.38 -5.67
CA TYR A 57 19.63 21.51 -5.09
C TYR A 57 19.74 20.58 -3.88
N VAL A 58 20.66 19.62 -3.96
CA VAL A 58 20.93 18.60 -2.94
C VAL A 58 22.34 18.74 -2.35
N GLY A 59 22.99 19.88 -2.60
CA GLY A 59 24.33 20.14 -2.09
C GLY A 59 24.37 20.22 -0.57
N ILE A 60 25.37 19.56 0.01
CA ILE A 60 25.65 19.60 1.44
C ILE A 60 26.81 20.57 1.65
N PRO A 61 26.65 21.62 2.47
CA PRO A 61 27.75 22.50 2.85
C PRO A 61 28.89 21.72 3.51
N GLU A 62 30.14 22.00 3.16
CA GLU A 62 31.33 21.34 3.72
C GLU A 62 31.45 21.47 5.27
N GLU A 63 30.81 22.49 5.84
CA GLU A 63 30.77 22.74 7.28
C GLU A 63 29.80 21.82 8.03
N GLN A 64 28.90 21.12 7.33
CA GLN A 64 27.95 20.18 7.91
C GLN A 64 28.53 18.76 7.89
N ASN A 65 28.90 18.26 9.07
CA ASN A 65 29.15 16.83 9.26
C ASN A 65 27.81 16.09 9.19
N THR A 66 27.61 15.28 8.15
CA THR A 66 26.42 14.45 8.00
C THR A 66 26.77 12.98 8.19
N LEU A 67 25.79 12.18 8.61
CA LEU A 67 25.90 10.71 8.66
C LEU A 67 25.51 10.06 7.32
N SER A 68 25.24 10.88 6.29
CA SER A 68 24.77 10.43 4.98
C SER A 68 25.89 9.74 4.21
N GLN A 69 25.64 8.48 3.82
CA GLN A 69 26.59 7.69 3.02
C GLN A 69 26.52 8.03 1.52
N THR A 70 25.40 8.60 1.08
CA THR A 70 25.11 8.95 -0.31
C THR A 70 24.65 10.39 -0.42
N SER A 71 24.83 10.99 -1.60
CA SER A 71 24.32 12.32 -1.93
C SER A 71 23.28 12.22 -3.04
N GLY A 72 22.19 12.96 -2.92
CA GLY A 72 21.06 12.91 -3.84
C GLY A 72 19.73 13.18 -3.15
N ALA A 73 18.66 12.68 -3.77
CA ALA A 73 17.31 12.68 -3.20
C ALA A 73 16.75 11.26 -3.19
N HIS A 74 16.02 10.91 -2.12
CA HIS A 74 15.27 9.68 -2.04
C HIS A 74 13.80 9.96 -2.33
N VAL A 75 13.19 9.21 -3.26
CA VAL A 75 11.82 9.46 -3.74
C VAL A 75 10.94 8.25 -3.49
N TYR A 76 9.80 8.49 -2.85
CA TYR A 76 8.75 7.51 -2.63
C TYR A 76 7.45 7.96 -3.33
N ILE A 77 6.76 7.01 -3.95
CA ILE A 77 5.52 7.24 -4.70
C ILE A 77 4.48 6.25 -4.18
N ASP A 78 3.39 6.77 -3.63
CA ASP A 78 2.32 5.98 -3.03
C ASP A 78 0.96 6.70 -3.16
N ASP A 79 -0.13 5.97 -2.98
CA ASP A 79 -1.50 6.45 -3.09
C ASP A 79 -2.05 7.02 -1.76
N ASN A 80 -1.40 6.71 -0.64
CA ASN A 80 -1.88 7.02 0.71
C ASN A 80 -0.96 7.98 1.45
N SER A 81 -1.50 8.69 2.45
CA SER A 81 -0.81 9.72 3.26
C SER A 81 0.29 9.23 4.21
N ILE A 82 0.89 8.09 3.90
CA ILE A 82 1.83 7.38 4.74
C ILE A 82 3.26 7.85 4.43
N GLN A 83 4.12 7.92 5.45
CA GLN A 83 5.56 8.14 5.21
C GLN A 83 6.19 6.82 4.78
N PRO A 84 7.14 6.83 3.84
CA PRO A 84 7.82 5.62 3.40
C PRO A 84 8.45 4.87 4.57
N LEU A 85 8.25 3.55 4.59
CA LEU A 85 9.04 2.65 5.43
C LEU A 85 10.49 2.64 4.95
N PHE A 86 11.41 2.38 5.87
CA PHE A 86 12.83 2.31 5.55
C PHE A 86 13.11 1.28 4.45
N GLY A 87 13.89 1.69 3.44
CA GLY A 87 14.28 0.85 2.30
C GLY A 87 13.29 0.80 1.13
N GLN A 88 12.12 1.44 1.24
CA GLN A 88 11.19 1.60 0.11
C GLN A 88 11.44 2.93 -0.61
N GLY A 89 11.53 2.90 -1.94
CA GLY A 89 11.68 4.09 -2.78
C GLY A 89 12.79 3.95 -3.81
N VAL A 90 13.16 5.06 -4.43
CA VAL A 90 14.19 5.11 -5.48
C VAL A 90 15.14 6.28 -5.23
N ASP A 91 16.44 5.99 -5.21
CA ASP A 91 17.49 7.00 -5.11
C ASP A 91 17.74 7.73 -6.44
N ILE A 92 17.81 9.05 -6.35
CA ILE A 92 18.03 9.96 -7.47
C ILE A 92 19.38 10.66 -7.28
N ALA A 93 20.31 10.37 -8.19
CA ALA A 93 21.66 10.89 -8.13
C ALA A 93 21.75 12.36 -8.62
N PRO A 94 22.63 13.18 -8.02
CA PRO A 94 23.00 14.49 -8.56
C PRO A 94 23.69 14.35 -9.92
N GLY A 95 23.57 15.38 -10.76
CA GLY A 95 24.20 15.44 -12.09
C GLY A 95 23.40 14.74 -13.20
N PHE A 96 22.20 14.26 -12.87
CA PHE A 96 21.32 13.56 -13.79
C PHE A 96 19.91 14.14 -13.80
N GLY A 97 19.32 14.10 -15.00
CA GLY A 97 17.91 14.30 -15.24
C GLY A 97 17.25 12.93 -15.29
N THR A 98 16.56 12.59 -14.21
CA THR A 98 15.88 11.31 -14.03
C THR A 98 14.42 11.44 -14.40
N ASN A 99 13.91 10.46 -15.13
CA ASN A 99 12.50 10.29 -15.43
C ASN A 99 12.00 9.02 -14.75
N LEU A 100 10.98 9.16 -13.90
CA LEU A 100 10.24 8.07 -13.29
C LEU A 100 8.89 7.97 -14.00
N VAL A 101 8.74 6.91 -14.78
CA VAL A 101 7.51 6.61 -15.50
C VAL A 101 6.64 5.73 -14.62
N LEU A 102 5.43 6.20 -14.32
CA LEU A 102 4.49 5.53 -13.43
C LEU A 102 3.55 4.59 -14.18
N GLN A 103 3.24 3.46 -13.55
CA GLN A 103 2.20 2.52 -13.94
C GLN A 103 1.33 2.22 -12.70
N ARG A 104 0.07 2.65 -12.71
CA ARG A 104 -0.85 2.39 -11.61
C ARG A 104 -1.39 0.96 -11.71
N ILE A 105 -1.18 0.16 -10.67
CA ILE A 105 -1.63 -1.23 -10.58
C ILE A 105 -2.59 -1.35 -9.41
N LYS A 106 -3.86 -1.64 -9.70
CA LYS A 106 -4.89 -1.94 -8.69
C LYS A 106 -5.06 -3.45 -8.58
N ARG A 107 -4.89 -4.01 -7.39
CA ARG A 107 -5.20 -5.42 -7.10
C ARG A 107 -6.51 -5.50 -6.34
N LYS A 108 -7.37 -6.44 -6.74
CA LYS A 108 -8.61 -6.77 -6.03
C LYS A 108 -8.66 -8.28 -5.81
N GLN A 109 -8.62 -8.68 -4.55
CA GLN A 109 -8.72 -10.07 -4.12
C GLN A 109 -10.16 -10.39 -3.76
N MET A 110 -10.51 -11.67 -3.85
CA MET A 110 -11.80 -12.13 -3.37
C MET A 110 -11.77 -12.32 -1.86
N PRO A 111 -12.76 -11.84 -1.10
CA PRO A 111 -12.83 -12.08 0.33
C PRO A 111 -13.01 -13.57 0.65
N GLN A 112 -12.94 -13.88 1.93
CA GLN A 112 -13.29 -15.20 2.44
C GLN A 112 -14.66 -15.68 1.88
N PRO A 113 -14.77 -16.96 1.46
CA PRO A 113 -13.85 -18.08 1.69
C PRO A 113 -12.77 -18.28 0.60
N TYR A 114 -12.59 -17.36 -0.35
CA TYR A 114 -11.67 -17.56 -1.49
C TYR A 114 -10.23 -17.19 -1.15
N SER A 115 -10.03 -16.03 -0.52
CA SER A 115 -8.74 -15.56 -0.01
C SER A 115 -8.89 -15.10 1.44
N SER A 116 -7.77 -14.86 2.15
CA SER A 116 -7.79 -14.46 3.56
C SER A 116 -8.18 -12.99 3.81
N CYS A 117 -8.31 -12.20 2.75
CA CYS A 117 -8.61 -10.78 2.85
C CYS A 117 -10.03 -10.50 3.40
N ILE A 118 -10.18 -9.33 4.03
CA ILE A 118 -11.43 -8.83 4.59
C ILE A 118 -11.85 -7.56 3.84
N GLU A 119 -13.13 -7.50 3.45
CA GLU A 119 -13.73 -6.33 2.82
C GLU A 119 -14.16 -5.28 3.86
N ASN A 120 -14.31 -4.02 3.41
CA ASN A 120 -14.81 -2.90 4.20
C ASN A 120 -13.95 -2.56 5.43
N LEU A 121 -12.63 -2.55 5.29
CA LEU A 121 -11.69 -2.13 6.34
C LEU A 121 -11.49 -0.60 6.35
N ASP A 122 -12.56 0.17 6.17
CA ASP A 122 -12.49 1.62 5.93
C ASP A 122 -12.64 2.47 7.20
N THR A 123 -13.06 1.85 8.32
CA THR A 123 -13.33 2.55 9.58
C THR A 123 -12.68 1.87 10.76
N ILE A 124 -12.35 2.65 11.79
CA ILE A 124 -11.72 2.18 13.03
C ILE A 124 -12.48 1.04 13.72
N ASP A 125 -13.81 0.97 13.56
CA ASP A 125 -14.67 -0.03 14.18
C ASP A 125 -14.92 -1.26 13.28
N SER A 126 -14.34 -1.29 12.07
CA SER A 126 -14.54 -2.40 11.12
C SER A 126 -13.87 -3.69 11.54
N PHE A 127 -12.87 -3.64 12.43
CA PHE A 127 -12.16 -4.81 12.91
C PHE A 127 -11.73 -4.68 14.38
N ASP A 128 -11.91 -5.75 15.16
CA ASP A 128 -11.60 -5.75 16.59
C ASP A 128 -10.14 -6.13 16.86
N SER A 129 -9.25 -5.15 16.68
CA SER A 129 -7.84 -5.27 17.05
C SER A 129 -7.29 -3.94 17.51
N GLU A 130 -6.49 -3.94 18.58
CA GLU A 130 -5.83 -2.74 19.07
C GLU A 130 -4.86 -2.16 18.03
N TYR A 131 -4.08 -3.01 17.37
CA TYR A 131 -3.11 -2.60 16.34
C TYR A 131 -3.81 -2.02 15.12
N TYR A 132 -4.91 -2.65 14.68
CA TYR A 132 -5.77 -2.12 13.62
C TYR A 132 -6.26 -0.70 13.96
N ARG A 133 -6.83 -0.53 15.15
CA ARG A 133 -7.34 0.78 15.62
C ARG A 133 -6.23 1.82 15.74
N LYS A 134 -5.01 1.40 16.10
CA LYS A 134 -3.84 2.28 16.22
C LYS A 134 -3.46 2.92 14.88
N VAL A 135 -3.58 2.18 13.76
CA VAL A 135 -3.36 2.73 12.41
C VAL A 135 -4.34 3.88 12.12
N PHE A 136 -5.64 3.69 12.37
CA PHE A 136 -6.65 4.74 12.17
C PHE A 136 -6.46 5.95 13.08
N ARG A 137 -6.12 5.73 14.35
CA ARG A 137 -5.81 6.83 15.29
C ARG A 137 -4.60 7.65 14.85
N SER A 138 -3.75 7.07 13.99
CA SER A 138 -2.61 7.75 13.35
C SER A 138 -3.00 8.53 12.09
N ASN A 139 -4.30 8.63 11.78
CA ASN A 139 -4.84 9.31 10.61
C ASN A 139 -4.27 8.75 9.29
N LEU A 140 -4.10 7.42 9.23
CA LEU A 140 -3.63 6.69 8.07
C LEU A 140 -4.75 5.84 7.48
N THR A 141 -4.71 5.65 6.16
CA THR A 141 -5.48 4.60 5.49
C THR A 141 -4.93 3.24 5.92
N TYR A 142 -5.82 2.30 6.23
CA TYR A 142 -5.41 0.98 6.66
C TYR A 142 -4.64 0.23 5.56
N ARG A 143 -3.49 -0.32 5.93
CA ARG A 143 -2.80 -1.40 5.22
C ARG A 143 -2.32 -2.42 6.25
N GLN A 144 -2.30 -3.70 5.87
CA GLN A 144 -1.83 -4.75 6.76
C GLN A 144 -0.38 -4.50 7.25
N GLU A 145 0.47 -3.94 6.39
CA GLU A 145 1.85 -3.61 6.77
C GLU A 145 1.93 -2.61 7.93
N ASP A 146 1.09 -1.58 7.94
CA ASP A 146 1.08 -0.57 9.01
C ASP A 146 0.55 -1.16 10.33
N CYS A 147 -0.37 -2.13 10.26
CA CYS A 147 -0.82 -2.89 11.42
C CYS A 147 0.31 -3.73 12.03
N PHE A 148 1.13 -4.37 11.18
CA PHE A 148 2.33 -5.09 11.64
C PHE A 148 3.34 -4.14 12.28
N PHE A 149 3.54 -2.93 11.75
CA PHE A 149 4.39 -1.92 12.39
C PHE A 149 3.80 -1.42 13.73
N ALA A 150 2.48 -1.26 13.83
CA ALA A 150 1.83 -0.91 15.09
C ALA A 150 2.08 -1.97 16.17
N PHE A 151 2.02 -3.26 15.82
CA PHE A 151 2.40 -4.36 16.72
C PHE A 151 3.85 -4.28 17.17
N ILE A 152 4.79 -4.12 16.21
CA ILE A 152 6.22 -4.01 16.52
C ILE A 152 6.48 -2.86 17.50
N GLN A 153 5.88 -1.71 17.25
CA GLN A 153 6.02 -0.53 18.11
C GLN A 153 5.50 -0.79 19.53
N SER A 154 4.35 -1.46 19.69
CA SER A 154 3.81 -1.80 21.00
C SER A 154 4.69 -2.81 21.75
N GLU A 155 5.29 -3.78 21.07
CA GLU A 155 6.24 -4.72 21.70
C GLU A 155 7.57 -4.06 22.07
N ILE A 156 8.08 -3.15 21.23
CA ILE A 156 9.25 -2.32 21.56
C ILE A 156 8.95 -1.47 22.80
N TYR A 157 7.81 -0.79 22.85
CA TYR A 157 7.42 0.00 24.02
C TYR A 157 7.32 -0.87 25.28
N LYS A 158 6.76 -2.07 25.17
CA LYS A 158 6.62 -3.00 26.29
C LYS A 158 7.97 -3.45 26.88
N ASN A 159 8.97 -3.69 26.03
CA ASN A 159 10.28 -4.20 26.45
C ASN A 159 11.29 -3.09 26.76
N CYS A 160 11.33 -2.02 25.95
CA CYS A 160 12.29 -0.92 26.05
C CYS A 160 11.76 0.32 26.80
N LYS A 161 10.44 0.40 27.06
CA LYS A 161 9.78 1.51 27.79
C LYS A 161 9.90 2.90 27.13
N CYS A 162 10.19 2.94 25.84
CA CYS A 162 10.27 4.15 25.03
C CYS A 162 9.65 3.92 23.64
N ASP A 163 9.28 5.01 22.98
CA ASP A 163 8.65 5.06 21.66
C ASP A 163 9.72 5.20 20.57
N GLU A 164 9.68 4.33 19.56
CA GLU A 164 10.61 4.37 18.43
C GLU A 164 10.44 5.66 17.60
N ILE A 165 11.57 6.32 17.30
CA ILE A 165 11.61 7.59 16.57
C ILE A 165 11.48 7.33 15.06
N GLY A 166 10.50 7.97 14.42
CA GLY A 166 10.30 7.92 12.97
C GLY A 166 9.25 6.90 12.51
N SER A 167 8.45 6.37 13.43
CA SER A 167 7.23 5.63 13.10
C SER A 167 6.10 6.60 12.68
N ASN A 168 5.28 6.16 11.72
CA ASN A 168 4.03 6.84 11.37
C ASN A 168 2.89 6.55 12.37
N ILE A 169 3.08 5.52 13.17
CA ILE A 169 2.07 5.08 14.14
C ILE A 169 2.20 5.93 15.39
N ILE A 170 1.05 6.39 15.91
CA ILE A 170 1.00 7.20 17.14
C ILE A 170 1.83 6.55 18.26
N PRO A 171 2.64 7.34 18.98
CA PRO A 171 3.39 6.84 20.12
C PRO A 171 2.44 6.42 21.24
N GLU A 172 2.90 5.53 22.12
CA GLU A 172 2.12 5.05 23.26
C GLU A 172 2.04 6.13 24.35
N ASN A 173 3.18 6.74 24.72
CA ASN A 173 3.25 7.69 25.84
C ASN A 173 4.06 8.97 25.53
N ASN A 174 4.39 9.22 24.26
CA ASN A 174 5.21 10.34 23.81
C ASN A 174 6.60 10.38 24.49
N ASN A 175 7.17 9.22 24.80
CA ASN A 175 8.49 9.13 25.42
C ASN A 175 9.50 8.58 24.41
N PRO A 176 10.13 9.42 23.57
CA PRO A 176 11.03 8.96 22.52
C PRO A 176 12.27 8.25 23.09
N CYS A 177 12.74 7.22 22.37
CA CYS A 177 14.00 6.53 22.69
C CYS A 177 15.22 7.42 22.36
N ASP A 178 15.67 8.23 23.32
CA ASP A 178 16.64 9.30 23.09
C ASP A 178 18.09 8.87 23.36
N ASN A 179 18.31 7.95 24.30
CA ASN A 179 19.67 7.54 24.67
C ASN A 179 20.15 6.31 23.89
N PHE A 180 21.47 6.11 23.88
CA PHE A 180 22.10 5.02 23.11
C PHE A 180 21.68 3.63 23.59
N GLU A 181 21.42 3.46 24.89
CA GLU A 181 20.98 2.18 25.46
C GLU A 181 19.56 1.83 25.01
N GLU A 182 18.65 2.80 25.04
CA GLU A 182 17.28 2.69 24.52
C GLU A 182 17.29 2.38 23.02
N GLN A 183 18.07 3.12 22.23
CA GLN A 183 18.19 2.87 20.78
C GLN A 183 18.75 1.48 20.47
N ASN A 184 19.71 0.99 21.26
CA ASN A 184 20.20 -0.38 21.12
C ASN A 184 19.13 -1.41 21.52
N CYS A 185 18.32 -1.13 22.53
CA CYS A 185 17.18 -1.99 22.90
C CYS A 185 16.17 -2.07 21.75
N VAL A 186 15.78 -0.92 21.17
CA VAL A 186 14.89 -0.86 20.00
C VAL A 186 15.45 -1.70 18.85
N LEU A 187 16.73 -1.51 18.51
CA LEU A 187 17.38 -2.25 17.44
C LEU A 187 17.37 -3.77 17.70
N ALA A 188 17.70 -4.18 18.93
CA ALA A 188 17.72 -5.59 19.32
C ALA A 188 16.32 -6.22 19.27
N GLU A 189 15.30 -5.54 19.79
CA GLU A 189 13.92 -6.01 19.77
C GLU A 189 13.34 -6.05 18.36
N PHE A 190 13.59 -5.01 17.55
CA PHE A 190 13.19 -4.99 16.14
C PHE A 190 13.82 -6.17 15.38
N GLN A 191 15.12 -6.44 15.58
CA GLN A 191 15.78 -7.60 14.99
C GLN A 191 15.20 -8.92 15.48
N ARG A 192 14.96 -9.05 16.79
CA ARG A 192 14.37 -10.26 17.38
C ARG A 192 12.99 -10.57 16.79
N LEU A 193 12.13 -9.56 16.68
CA LEU A 193 10.80 -9.69 16.10
C LEU A 193 10.88 -10.02 14.60
N THR A 194 11.65 -9.28 13.82
CA THR A 194 11.75 -9.47 12.36
C THR A 194 12.43 -10.78 11.94
N GLN A 195 13.23 -11.40 12.81
CA GLN A 195 13.79 -12.73 12.61
C GLN A 195 12.81 -13.87 12.97
N SER A 196 11.71 -13.55 13.65
CA SER A 196 10.67 -14.52 14.01
C SER A 196 9.56 -14.62 12.96
N SER A 197 8.65 -15.58 13.11
CA SER A 197 7.42 -15.72 12.32
C SER A 197 6.28 -14.81 12.78
N TYR A 198 6.56 -13.68 13.43
CA TYR A 198 5.56 -12.83 14.10
C TYR A 198 4.34 -12.51 13.21
N LYS A 199 4.54 -12.25 11.91
CA LYS A 199 3.46 -11.95 10.97
C LYS A 199 2.38 -13.03 10.93
N ASN A 200 2.76 -14.31 10.99
CA ASN A 200 1.81 -15.42 11.02
C ASN A 200 1.08 -15.47 12.37
N ASP A 201 1.81 -15.21 13.46
CA ASP A 201 1.26 -15.25 14.83
C ASP A 201 0.20 -14.15 15.04
N ILE A 202 0.37 -13.00 14.39
CA ILE A 202 -0.54 -11.85 14.49
C ILE A 202 -1.43 -11.63 13.26
N GLU A 203 -1.42 -12.54 12.27
CA GLU A 203 -2.24 -12.41 11.05
C GLU A 203 -3.74 -12.26 11.40
N SER A 204 -4.19 -12.95 12.45
CA SER A 204 -5.56 -12.84 12.96
C SER A 204 -5.90 -11.50 13.61
N LEU A 205 -4.90 -10.71 14.01
CA LEU A 205 -5.05 -9.37 14.60
C LEU A 205 -4.84 -8.26 13.57
N CYS A 206 -4.24 -8.56 12.42
CA CYS A 206 -3.96 -7.63 11.34
C CYS A 206 -4.52 -8.18 10.02
N PRO A 207 -5.79 -7.90 9.71
CA PRO A 207 -6.44 -8.45 8.51
C PRO A 207 -5.82 -7.90 7.22
N LEU A 208 -5.82 -8.71 6.17
CA LEU A 208 -5.37 -8.28 4.84
C LEU A 208 -6.48 -7.51 4.12
N GLU A 209 -6.15 -6.38 3.51
CA GLU A 209 -7.06 -5.63 2.64
C GLU A 209 -7.32 -6.34 1.30
N CYS A 210 -8.59 -6.42 0.88
CA CYS A 210 -8.93 -7.02 -0.42
C CYS A 210 -8.58 -6.10 -1.60
N GLU A 211 -8.43 -4.79 -1.39
CA GLU A 211 -8.03 -3.84 -2.43
C GLU A 211 -6.70 -3.18 -2.07
N SER A 212 -5.75 -3.20 -2.99
CA SER A 212 -4.49 -2.46 -2.85
C SER A 212 -4.08 -1.77 -4.14
N ILE A 213 -3.38 -0.65 -4.01
CA ILE A 213 -2.88 0.14 -5.13
C ILE A 213 -1.37 0.25 -4.99
N THR A 214 -0.66 -0.06 -6.07
CA THR A 214 0.79 0.02 -6.13
C THR A 214 1.23 0.71 -7.41
N TYR A 215 2.37 1.38 -7.38
CA TYR A 215 2.95 2.06 -8.53
C TYR A 215 4.17 1.31 -9.04
N GLY A 216 4.06 0.76 -10.25
CA GLY A 216 5.21 0.29 -11.00
C GLY A 216 6.02 1.49 -11.50
N ILE A 217 7.34 1.48 -11.28
CA ILE A 217 8.24 2.58 -11.66
C ILE A 217 9.24 2.09 -12.70
N THR A 218 9.29 2.76 -13.85
CA THR A 218 10.38 2.58 -14.82
C THR A 218 11.28 3.81 -14.79
N LYS A 219 12.58 3.60 -14.51
CA LYS A 219 13.58 4.67 -14.40
C LYS A 219 14.36 4.83 -15.70
N SER A 220 14.49 6.06 -16.18
CA SER A 220 15.48 6.43 -17.20
C SER A 220 16.25 7.67 -16.78
N THR A 221 17.54 7.74 -17.12
CA THR A 221 18.42 8.83 -16.69
C THR A 221 19.18 9.41 -17.89
N SER A 222 19.50 10.69 -17.79
CA SER A 222 20.30 11.42 -18.77
C SER A 222 21.16 12.45 -18.05
N ARG A 223 22.27 12.89 -18.64
CA ARG A 223 23.16 13.87 -17.99
C ARG A 223 22.46 15.22 -17.85
N TYR A 224 22.54 15.83 -16.67
CA TYR A 224 21.95 17.13 -16.39
C TYR A 224 22.82 17.95 -15.44
N PRO A 225 23.00 19.26 -15.67
CA PRO A 225 22.58 19.98 -16.86
C PRO A 225 23.53 19.72 -18.04
N SER A 226 23.07 20.07 -19.25
CA SER A 226 23.99 20.27 -20.38
C SER A 226 24.93 21.44 -20.08
N VAL A 227 26.08 21.50 -20.75
CA VAL A 227 27.08 22.57 -20.49
C VAL A 227 26.46 23.96 -20.75
N SER A 228 25.72 24.11 -21.84
CA SER A 228 25.06 25.38 -22.18
C SER A 228 24.02 25.78 -21.13
N TYR A 229 23.12 24.85 -20.76
CA TYR A 229 22.08 25.15 -19.79
C TYR A 229 22.67 25.41 -18.39
N GLY A 230 23.70 24.65 -17.99
CA GLY A 230 24.41 24.88 -16.73
C GLY A 230 25.02 26.28 -16.64
N ASN A 231 25.62 26.78 -17.73
CA ASN A 231 26.15 28.15 -17.79
C ASN A 231 25.05 29.20 -17.63
N ASP A 232 23.84 28.94 -18.12
CA ASP A 232 22.70 29.84 -17.95
C ASP A 232 22.10 29.76 -16.54
N LEU A 233 22.01 28.56 -15.96
CA LEU A 233 21.61 28.37 -14.56
C LEU A 233 22.51 29.15 -13.60
N LEU A 234 23.83 29.10 -13.79
CA LEU A 234 24.80 29.83 -12.97
C LEU A 234 24.63 31.36 -13.00
N LYS A 235 24.00 31.91 -14.05
CA LYS A 235 23.71 33.36 -14.13
C LYS A 235 22.54 33.76 -13.23
N THR A 236 21.65 32.81 -12.89
CA THR A 236 20.42 33.05 -12.14
C THR A 236 20.73 33.38 -10.67
N LYS A 237 20.04 34.40 -10.14
CA LYS A 237 20.23 34.87 -8.74
C LYS A 237 20.01 33.77 -7.70
N GLN A 238 19.01 32.90 -7.93
CA GLN A 238 18.67 31.79 -7.04
C GLN A 238 19.80 30.78 -6.91
N ILE A 239 20.41 30.36 -8.03
CA ILE A 239 21.56 29.45 -8.02
C ILE A 239 22.75 30.12 -7.34
N LYS A 240 23.06 31.38 -7.66
CA LYS A 240 24.13 32.10 -6.97
C LYS A 240 23.95 32.12 -5.45
N ALA A 241 22.73 32.35 -4.97
CA ALA A 241 22.42 32.31 -3.54
C ALA A 241 22.67 30.93 -2.92
N LEU A 242 22.30 29.84 -3.61
CA LEU A 242 22.54 28.47 -3.14
C LEU A 242 24.03 28.14 -3.00
N PHE A 243 24.89 28.71 -3.85
CA PHE A 243 26.34 28.54 -3.79
C PHE A 243 27.05 29.70 -3.06
N ARG A 244 26.37 30.37 -2.12
CA ARG A 244 26.93 31.45 -1.26
C ARG A 244 27.53 32.61 -2.06
N ASN A 245 26.94 32.92 -3.21
CA ASN A 245 27.38 33.95 -4.15
C ASN A 245 28.81 33.77 -4.70
N ARG A 246 29.35 32.54 -4.66
CA ARG A 246 30.62 32.22 -5.34
C ARG A 246 30.44 32.38 -6.85
N THR A 247 31.44 32.96 -7.51
CA THR A 247 31.42 33.21 -8.96
C THR A 247 32.16 32.16 -9.77
N ASN A 248 33.04 31.38 -9.14
CA ASN A 248 33.91 30.39 -9.80
C ASN A 248 33.39 28.97 -9.54
N ILE A 249 32.16 28.69 -9.96
CA ILE A 249 31.55 27.36 -9.82
C ILE A 249 31.77 26.61 -11.13
N SER A 250 32.38 25.42 -11.08
CA SER A 250 32.54 24.59 -12.27
C SER A 250 31.23 23.89 -12.63
N ILE A 251 31.09 23.42 -13.87
CA ILE A 251 29.90 22.64 -14.27
C ILE A 251 29.86 21.29 -13.56
N GLU A 252 31.03 20.74 -13.23
CA GLU A 252 31.18 19.52 -12.45
C GLU A 252 30.69 19.71 -11.02
N GLU A 253 31.13 20.78 -10.35
CA GLU A 253 30.63 21.15 -9.01
C GLU A 253 29.12 21.43 -9.04
N LEU A 254 28.61 22.09 -10.09
CA LEU A 254 27.18 22.28 -10.25
C LEU A 254 26.45 20.93 -10.32
N ARG A 255 26.96 19.98 -11.11
CA ARG A 255 26.39 18.63 -11.26
C ARG A 255 26.39 17.84 -9.97
N GLU A 256 27.41 17.97 -9.13
CA GLU A 256 27.46 17.28 -7.83
C GLU A 256 26.38 17.75 -6.85
N ASN A 257 25.83 18.95 -7.08
CA ASN A 257 24.92 19.59 -6.14
C ASN A 257 23.48 19.75 -6.66
N ILE A 258 23.20 19.46 -7.94
CA ILE A 258 21.86 19.60 -8.52
C ILE A 258 21.39 18.35 -9.26
N LEU A 259 20.07 18.12 -9.25
CA LEU A 259 19.43 17.07 -10.03
C LEU A 259 18.12 17.57 -10.65
N SER A 260 17.67 16.89 -11.71
CA SER A 260 16.34 17.06 -12.28
C SER A 260 15.56 15.75 -12.16
N LEU A 261 14.30 15.85 -11.75
CA LEU A 261 13.40 14.73 -11.55
C LEU A 261 12.08 14.99 -12.27
N ASN A 262 11.64 14.04 -13.08
CA ASN A 262 10.38 14.10 -13.80
C ASN A 262 9.56 12.86 -13.45
N ILE A 263 8.34 13.04 -12.94
CA ILE A 263 7.42 11.96 -12.55
C ILE A 263 6.15 12.10 -13.37
N TYR A 264 5.81 11.09 -14.16
CA TYR A 264 4.65 11.16 -15.07
C TYR A 264 4.15 9.78 -15.46
N TYR A 265 2.93 9.73 -16.01
CA TYR A 265 2.38 8.54 -16.66
C TYR A 265 2.71 8.55 -18.14
N GLU A 266 3.25 7.45 -18.67
CA GLU A 266 3.47 7.30 -20.12
C GLU A 266 2.15 7.15 -20.88
N TYR A 267 1.19 6.45 -20.27
CA TYR A 267 -0.18 6.29 -20.77
C TYR A 267 -1.15 6.42 -19.61
N LEU A 268 -2.33 7.01 -19.84
CA LEU A 268 -3.41 7.06 -18.84
C LEU A 268 -4.18 5.74 -18.80
N LYS A 269 -3.48 4.67 -18.42
CA LYS A 269 -4.07 3.34 -18.22
C LYS A 269 -3.77 2.87 -16.81
N GLN A 270 -4.73 2.15 -16.24
CA GLN A 270 -4.57 1.44 -14.98
C GLN A 270 -4.63 -0.06 -15.27
N THR A 271 -3.67 -0.80 -14.73
CA THR A 271 -3.73 -2.26 -14.76
C THR A 271 -4.54 -2.73 -13.56
N GLU A 272 -5.62 -3.46 -13.81
CA GLU A 272 -6.43 -4.06 -12.75
C GLU A 272 -6.23 -5.58 -12.73
N ILE A 273 -5.78 -6.10 -11.59
CA ILE A 273 -5.58 -7.54 -11.35
C ILE A 273 -6.67 -7.97 -10.38
N THR A 274 -7.68 -8.68 -10.89
CA THR A 274 -8.83 -9.15 -10.10
C THR A 274 -8.80 -10.66 -9.94
N GLU A 275 -8.92 -11.16 -8.72
CA GLU A 275 -9.21 -12.56 -8.46
C GLU A 275 -10.69 -12.85 -8.72
N ASN A 276 -10.96 -13.93 -9.46
CA ASN A 276 -12.31 -14.36 -9.78
C ASN A 276 -12.47 -15.85 -9.48
N ARG A 277 -13.70 -16.27 -9.18
CA ARG A 277 -14.03 -17.68 -8.92
C ARG A 277 -13.67 -18.52 -10.14
N SER A 278 -12.95 -19.63 -9.92
CA SER A 278 -12.57 -20.56 -11.00
C SER A 278 -13.79 -21.24 -11.64
N ILE A 279 -14.82 -21.51 -10.84
CA ILE A 279 -16.11 -22.01 -11.32
C ILE A 279 -17.25 -21.17 -10.73
N SER A 280 -18.17 -20.74 -11.59
CA SER A 280 -19.42 -20.13 -11.18
C SER A 280 -20.39 -21.19 -10.65
N TRP A 281 -21.44 -20.78 -9.94
CA TRP A 281 -22.45 -21.72 -9.44
C TRP A 281 -23.17 -22.44 -10.58
N ASP A 282 -23.52 -21.71 -11.63
CA ASP A 282 -24.07 -22.25 -12.87
C ASP A 282 -23.11 -23.24 -13.55
N GLY A 283 -21.80 -22.93 -13.58
CA GLY A 283 -20.77 -23.84 -14.08
C GLY A 283 -20.65 -25.12 -13.26
N LEU A 284 -20.79 -25.03 -11.94
CA LEU A 284 -20.76 -26.20 -11.05
C LEU A 284 -21.96 -27.12 -11.30
N VAL A 285 -23.17 -26.55 -11.34
CA VAL A 285 -24.40 -27.30 -11.64
C VAL A 285 -24.33 -27.92 -13.03
N GLY A 286 -23.83 -27.18 -14.02
CA GLY A 286 -23.61 -27.68 -15.37
C GLY A 286 -22.60 -28.83 -15.43
N SER A 287 -21.50 -28.76 -14.67
CA SER A 287 -20.49 -29.81 -14.63
C SER A 287 -21.00 -31.09 -13.95
N ILE A 288 -21.72 -30.96 -12.83
CA ILE A 288 -22.36 -32.08 -12.14
C ILE A 288 -23.41 -32.72 -13.05
N GLY A 289 -24.32 -31.91 -13.60
CA GLY A 289 -25.37 -32.37 -14.51
C GLY A 289 -24.80 -33.02 -15.78
N GLY A 290 -23.75 -32.44 -16.35
CA GLY A 290 -23.05 -33.00 -17.51
C GLY A 290 -22.38 -34.34 -17.21
N THR A 291 -21.72 -34.47 -16.06
CA THR A 291 -21.05 -35.71 -15.65
C THR A 291 -22.08 -36.81 -15.36
N LEU A 292 -23.15 -36.49 -14.61
CA LEU A 292 -24.24 -37.44 -14.32
C LEU A 292 -25.01 -37.84 -15.59
N GLY A 293 -25.27 -36.88 -16.47
CA GLY A 293 -25.93 -37.13 -17.75
C GLY A 293 -25.08 -38.00 -18.68
N LEU A 294 -23.76 -37.79 -18.72
CA LEU A 294 -22.85 -38.55 -19.58
C LEU A 294 -22.64 -39.99 -19.08
N PHE A 295 -22.38 -40.18 -17.78
CA PHE A 295 -22.02 -41.50 -17.25
C PHE A 295 -23.22 -42.35 -16.82
N LEU A 296 -24.28 -41.72 -16.31
CA LEU A 296 -25.44 -42.44 -15.77
C LEU A 296 -26.71 -42.24 -16.59
N GLY A 297 -26.72 -41.31 -17.56
CA GLY A 297 -27.94 -40.95 -18.30
C GLY A 297 -29.01 -40.29 -17.43
N ILE A 298 -28.65 -39.86 -16.21
CA ILE A 298 -29.59 -39.27 -15.25
C ILE A 298 -29.78 -37.80 -15.61
N SER A 299 -31.05 -37.41 -15.77
CA SER A 299 -31.45 -36.03 -15.97
C SER A 299 -32.09 -35.46 -14.70
N PHE A 300 -32.36 -34.14 -14.70
CA PHE A 300 -33.16 -33.51 -13.64
C PHE A 300 -34.54 -34.17 -13.48
N LEU A 301 -35.17 -34.59 -14.58
CA LEU A 301 -36.46 -35.29 -14.53
C LEU A 301 -36.33 -36.65 -13.84
N SER A 302 -35.26 -37.39 -14.13
CA SER A 302 -34.97 -38.68 -13.47
C SER A 302 -34.79 -38.52 -11.96
N PHE A 303 -34.19 -37.40 -11.51
CA PHE A 303 -34.08 -37.08 -10.08
C PHE A 303 -35.44 -36.80 -9.43
N VAL A 304 -36.31 -36.04 -10.11
CA VAL A 304 -37.69 -35.78 -9.64
C VAL A 304 -38.49 -37.08 -9.53
N GLU A 305 -38.33 -38.00 -10.48
CA GLU A 305 -38.99 -39.32 -10.46
C GLU A 305 -38.55 -40.17 -9.26
N ILE A 306 -37.26 -40.16 -8.91
CA ILE A 306 -36.76 -40.85 -7.71
C ILE A 306 -37.39 -40.26 -6.44
N ILE A 307 -37.52 -38.93 -6.36
CA ILE A 307 -38.16 -38.26 -5.21
C ILE A 307 -39.64 -38.65 -5.13
N ASP A 308 -40.37 -38.64 -6.24
CA ASP A 308 -41.78 -39.04 -6.26
C ASP A 308 -41.96 -40.49 -5.80
N LEU A 309 -41.12 -41.40 -6.29
CA LEU A 309 -41.12 -42.80 -5.85
C LEU A 309 -40.85 -42.92 -4.34
N LEU A 310 -39.88 -42.19 -3.80
CA LEU A 310 -39.59 -42.17 -2.36
C LEU A 310 -40.79 -41.65 -1.55
N LEU A 311 -41.43 -40.57 -2.00
CA LEU A 311 -42.63 -40.02 -1.36
C LEU A 311 -43.79 -41.03 -1.37
N GLN A 312 -44.02 -41.70 -2.49
CA GLN A 312 -45.02 -42.76 -2.59
C GLN A 312 -44.73 -43.91 -1.62
N ILE A 313 -43.47 -44.36 -1.53
CA ILE A 313 -43.05 -45.41 -0.58
C ILE A 313 -43.27 -44.98 0.86
N VAL A 314 -42.90 -43.75 1.22
CA VAL A 314 -43.12 -43.19 2.57
C VAL A 314 -44.62 -43.13 2.87
N PHE A 315 -45.44 -42.62 1.93
CA PHE A 315 -46.88 -42.54 2.09
C PHE A 315 -47.53 -43.92 2.26
N LEU A 316 -47.08 -44.93 1.51
CA LEU A 316 -47.53 -46.32 1.65
C LEU A 316 -47.12 -46.92 3.00
N LYS A 317 -45.90 -46.64 3.50
CA LYS A 317 -45.46 -47.06 4.83
C LYS A 317 -46.25 -46.36 5.94
N CYS A 318 -46.50 -45.06 5.83
CA CYS A 318 -47.34 -44.31 6.76
C CYS A 318 -48.78 -44.84 6.79
N LYS A 319 -49.40 -45.12 5.63
CA LYS A 319 -50.71 -45.80 5.58
C LYS A 319 -50.69 -47.16 6.27
N LYS A 320 -49.67 -48.01 6.04
CA LYS A 320 -49.55 -49.30 6.75
C LYS A 320 -49.42 -49.14 8.27
N THR A 321 -48.75 -48.10 8.76
CA THR A 321 -48.65 -47.81 10.20
C THR A 321 -49.98 -47.31 10.77
N THR A 322 -50.72 -46.45 10.07
CA THR A 322 -52.07 -46.01 10.50
C THR A 322 -53.07 -47.17 10.49
N THR A 323 -53.01 -48.07 9.51
CA THR A 323 -53.84 -49.28 9.48
C THR A 323 -53.46 -50.26 10.60
N LYS A 324 -52.18 -50.42 10.93
CA LYS A 324 -51.75 -51.21 12.11
C LYS A 324 -52.24 -50.61 13.43
N VAL A 325 -52.21 -49.29 13.61
CA VAL A 325 -52.76 -48.62 14.80
C VAL A 325 -54.29 -48.79 14.87
N PHE A 326 -54.99 -48.73 13.74
CA PHE A 326 -56.44 -48.99 13.68
C PHE A 326 -56.79 -50.47 13.97
N PHE A 327 -55.98 -51.43 13.51
CA PHE A 327 -56.18 -52.85 13.82
C PHE A 327 -55.89 -53.18 15.29
N ILE A 328 -54.81 -52.64 15.88
CA ILE A 328 -54.51 -52.85 17.31
C ILE A 328 -55.60 -52.23 18.21
N LYS A 329 -56.17 -51.08 17.83
CA LYS A 329 -57.28 -50.47 18.58
C LYS A 329 -58.60 -51.23 18.45
N LYS A 330 -58.74 -52.11 17.45
CA LYS A 330 -59.92 -52.97 17.24
C LYS A 330 -59.81 -54.31 17.98
N GLU A 331 -58.60 -54.82 18.20
CA GLU A 331 -58.38 -56.03 19.04
C GLU A 331 -58.45 -55.77 20.54
N LEU A 332 -58.18 -54.55 21.03
CA LEU A 332 -58.34 -54.18 22.45
C LEU A 332 -59.78 -53.87 22.87
N LYS A 333 -60.78 -54.13 22.00
CA LYS A 333 -62.19 -53.78 22.23
C LYS A 333 -63.18 -54.96 22.08
N ASN A 334 -62.68 -56.19 22.13
CA ASN A 334 -63.50 -57.39 22.31
C ASN A 334 -63.15 -58.09 23.62
#